data_AF-A0AA41DAU7-F1
#
_entry.id   AF-A0AA41DAU7-F1
#
_cell.length_a   1.000
_cell.length_b   1.000
_cell.length_c   1.000
_cell.angle_alpha   90.00
_cell.angle_beta   90.00
_cell.angle_gamma   90.00
#
_symmetry.space_group_name_H-M   'P 1'
#
loop_
_entity.id
_entity.type
_entity.pdbx_description
1 polymer ?
#
loop_
_entity_poly.entity_id
_entity_poly.type
_entity_poly.pdbx_seq_one_letter_code
_entity_poly.pdbx_strand_id
1 'polypeptide(L)'
;MATRKSTIDWPRIELEYLANEDSIREIADRHEISDTAIRKRAKAEGWVRAVRTANRREPDRSPPPPPAMDPEKRREPGEIADDGRGIVGRMLDELDTITSRRGELEDMIVDATDGDEDDARRDAMMKAVSLPVRAKTMQTLALALKTLNEASAP
;
A
#
# COMPACT_ATOMS: atom_id res chain seq x y z
N MET A 1 -54.20 6.64 17.16
CA MET A 1 -52.76 6.36 17.31
C MET A 1 -52.63 4.93 17.84
N ALA A 2 -52.33 3.95 16.98
CA ALA A 2 -52.19 2.55 17.38
C ALA A 2 -50.82 2.04 16.92
N THR A 3 -49.91 1.87 17.87
CA THR A 3 -48.59 1.27 17.67
C THR A 3 -48.76 -0.22 17.40
N ARG A 4 -48.59 -0.65 16.14
CA ARG A 4 -48.48 -2.08 15.84
C ARG A 4 -47.18 -2.58 16.46
N LYS A 5 -47.31 -3.38 17.50
CA LYS A 5 -46.24 -4.19 18.07
C LYS A 5 -45.81 -5.15 16.95
N SER A 6 -44.67 -4.87 16.30
CA SER A 6 -44.10 -5.78 15.31
C SER A 6 -43.79 -7.09 16.03
N THR A 7 -44.59 -8.12 15.74
CA THR A 7 -44.35 -9.47 16.22
C THR A 7 -43.14 -9.99 15.43
N ILE A 8 -41.95 -9.81 15.99
CA ILE A 8 -40.70 -10.28 15.39
C ILE A 8 -40.81 -11.78 15.14
N ASP A 9 -40.62 -12.20 13.89
CA ASP A 9 -40.71 -13.60 13.45
C ASP A 9 -39.43 -14.37 13.80
N TRP A 10 -39.29 -14.69 15.08
CA TRP A 10 -38.13 -15.41 15.61
C TRP A 10 -37.88 -16.80 14.98
N PRO A 11 -38.90 -17.63 14.71
CA PRO A 11 -38.69 -18.92 14.04
C PRO A 11 -38.04 -18.78 12.66
N ARG A 12 -38.39 -17.72 11.92
CA ARG A 12 -37.80 -17.45 10.61
C ARG A 12 -36.36 -16.96 10.72
N ILE A 13 -36.07 -16.07 11.67
CA ILE A 13 -34.71 -15.62 11.98
C ILE A 13 -33.82 -16.79 12.42
N GLU A 14 -34.36 -17.73 13.20
CA GLU A 14 -33.66 -18.94 13.64
C GLU A 14 -33.22 -19.79 12.45
N LEU A 15 -34.14 -20.08 11.52
CA LEU A 15 -33.83 -20.84 10.30
C LEU A 15 -32.74 -20.15 9.46
N GLU A 16 -32.87 -18.83 9.24
CA GLU A 16 -31.88 -18.06 8.47
C GLU A 16 -30.51 -17.99 9.18
N TYR A 17 -30.51 -17.89 10.52
CA TYR A 17 -29.30 -17.87 11.33
C TYR A 17 -28.58 -19.22 11.32
N LEU A 18 -29.32 -20.34 11.40
CA LEU A 18 -28.78 -21.70 11.33
C LEU A 18 -28.32 -22.06 9.91
N ALA A 19 -29.02 -21.58 8.87
CA ALA A 19 -28.66 -21.83 7.47
C ALA A 19 -27.30 -21.23 7.07
N ASN A 20 -26.83 -20.19 7.77
CA ASN A 20 -25.52 -19.55 7.54
C ASN A 20 -25.32 -19.00 6.10
N GLU A 21 -26.39 -18.78 5.35
CA GLU A 21 -26.38 -18.27 3.97
C GLU A 21 -26.33 -16.74 3.90
N ASP A 22 -26.83 -16.06 4.93
CA ASP A 22 -26.83 -14.59 5.03
C ASP A 22 -26.05 -14.15 6.25
N SER A 23 -25.33 -13.04 6.18
CA SER A 23 -24.69 -12.43 7.34
C SER A 23 -25.73 -12.03 8.39
N ILE A 24 -25.32 -11.95 9.67
CA ILE A 24 -26.23 -11.54 10.76
C ILE A 24 -26.82 -10.15 10.48
N ARG A 25 -26.08 -9.27 9.79
CA ARG A 25 -26.55 -7.93 9.39
C ARG A 25 -27.64 -8.00 8.33
N GLU A 26 -27.47 -8.80 7.28
CA GLU A 26 -28.50 -8.96 6.23
C GLU A 26 -29.80 -9.55 6.78
N ILE A 27 -29.71 -10.51 7.70
CA ILE A 27 -30.89 -11.05 8.40
C ILE A 27 -31.54 -9.95 9.25
N ALA A 28 -30.74 -9.15 9.96
CA ALA A 28 -31.23 -8.04 10.78
C ALA A 28 -31.97 -6.98 9.95
N ASP A 29 -31.42 -6.58 8.81
CA ASP A 29 -32.01 -5.60 7.90
C ASP A 29 -33.32 -6.12 7.29
N ARG A 30 -33.35 -7.40 6.86
CA ARG A 30 -34.55 -8.04 6.29
C ARG A 30 -35.72 -8.12 7.27
N HIS A 31 -35.42 -8.35 8.54
CA HIS A 31 -36.40 -8.46 9.62
C HIS A 31 -36.61 -7.14 10.38
N GLU A 32 -35.99 -6.04 9.91
CA GLU A 32 -36.05 -4.70 10.52
C GLU A 32 -35.74 -4.69 12.03
N ILE A 33 -34.76 -5.50 12.45
CA ILE A 33 -34.29 -5.61 13.83
C ILE A 33 -32.80 -5.29 13.92
N SER A 34 -32.30 -5.05 15.13
CA SER A 34 -30.86 -4.91 15.35
C SER A 34 -30.16 -6.28 15.28
N ASP A 35 -28.98 -6.32 14.66
CA ASP A 35 -28.11 -7.50 14.64
C ASP A 35 -27.78 -7.98 16.07
N THR A 36 -27.71 -7.04 17.01
CA THR A 36 -27.50 -7.28 18.44
C THR A 36 -28.67 -8.04 19.07
N ALA A 37 -29.92 -7.81 18.64
CA ALA A 37 -31.08 -8.55 19.11
C ALA A 37 -31.03 -10.03 18.68
N ILE A 38 -30.61 -10.29 17.44
CA ILE A 38 -30.39 -11.65 16.92
C ILE A 38 -29.31 -12.36 17.72
N ARG A 39 -28.14 -11.72 17.94
CA ARG A 39 -27.04 -12.31 18.73
C ARG A 39 -27.42 -12.62 20.18
N LYS A 40 -28.19 -11.72 20.82
CA LYS A 40 -28.68 -11.93 22.19
C LYS A 40 -29.64 -13.11 22.25
N ARG A 41 -30.54 -13.25 21.26
CA ARG A 41 -31.47 -14.39 21.18
C ARG A 41 -30.74 -15.69 20.91
N ALA A 42 -29.82 -15.70 19.94
CA ALA A 42 -28.98 -16.84 19.62
C ALA A 42 -28.20 -17.35 20.84
N LYS A 43 -27.66 -16.44 21.67
CA LYS A 43 -26.97 -16.81 22.91
C LYS A 43 -27.92 -17.39 23.98
N ALA A 44 -29.14 -16.87 24.08
CA ALA A 44 -30.13 -17.33 25.06
C ALA A 44 -30.73 -18.71 24.71
N GLU A 45 -30.96 -18.95 23.42
CA GLU A 45 -31.56 -20.20 22.89
C GLU A 45 -30.50 -21.22 22.43
N GLY A 46 -29.21 -20.86 22.48
CA GLY A 46 -28.11 -21.77 22.13
C GLY A 46 -27.94 -22.02 20.63
N TRP A 47 -28.33 -21.07 19.77
CA TRP A 47 -28.17 -21.22 18.31
C TRP A 47 -26.69 -21.25 17.91
N VAL A 48 -26.27 -22.34 17.28
CA VAL A 48 -24.90 -22.53 16.79
C VAL A 48 -24.86 -22.28 15.29
N ARG A 49 -24.11 -21.25 14.89
CA ARG A 49 -23.84 -20.93 13.49
C ARG A 49 -22.40 -21.26 13.15
N ALA A 50 -22.17 -22.02 12.08
CA ALA A 50 -20.81 -22.29 11.61
C ALA A 50 -20.12 -21.00 11.16
N VAL A 51 -18.84 -20.83 11.48
CA VAL A 51 -18.06 -19.69 10.98
C VAL A 51 -17.97 -19.79 9.46
N ARG A 52 -18.53 -18.81 8.72
CA ARG A 52 -18.22 -18.65 7.30
C ARG A 52 -16.71 -18.45 7.21
N THR A 53 -15.98 -19.46 6.72
CA THR A 53 -14.67 -19.23 6.13
C THR A 53 -14.88 -18.22 5.02
N ALA A 54 -14.41 -16.99 5.25
CA ALA A 54 -14.62 -15.87 4.36
C ALA A 54 -13.96 -16.16 3.01
N ASN A 55 -14.70 -16.79 2.09
CA ASN A 55 -14.32 -16.84 0.68
C ASN A 55 -15.52 -16.80 -0.28
N ARG A 56 -16.71 -16.45 0.21
CA ARG A 56 -17.75 -15.94 -0.68
C ARG A 56 -17.62 -14.43 -0.72
N ARG A 57 -16.58 -13.95 -1.40
CA ARG A 57 -16.71 -12.67 -2.11
C ARG A 57 -17.94 -12.86 -3.00
N GLU A 58 -18.81 -11.87 -3.04
CA GLU A 58 -19.61 -11.65 -4.25
C GLU A 58 -18.67 -11.77 -5.46
N PRO A 59 -19.12 -12.12 -6.67
CA PRO A 59 -18.33 -11.79 -7.84
C PRO A 59 -18.26 -10.26 -7.88
N ASP A 60 -17.34 -9.71 -7.09
CA ASP A 60 -16.55 -8.54 -7.39
C ASP A 60 -16.42 -8.60 -8.90
N ARG A 61 -17.05 -7.64 -9.58
CA ARG A 61 -16.79 -7.43 -11.00
C ARG A 61 -15.29 -7.31 -11.03
N SER A 62 -14.59 -8.40 -11.36
CA SER A 62 -13.18 -8.36 -11.63
C SER A 62 -13.05 -7.18 -12.56
N PRO A 63 -12.28 -6.14 -12.22
CA PRO A 63 -12.01 -5.09 -13.17
C PRO A 63 -11.66 -5.80 -14.47
N PRO A 64 -12.24 -5.39 -15.61
CA PRO A 64 -11.97 -6.04 -16.88
C PRO A 64 -10.46 -6.26 -16.94
N PRO A 65 -10.00 -7.46 -17.33
CA PRO A 65 -8.58 -7.74 -17.37
C PRO A 65 -7.91 -6.54 -18.02
N PRO A 66 -6.85 -5.97 -17.41
CA PRO A 66 -6.20 -4.80 -17.97
C PRO A 66 -6.03 -5.05 -19.46
N PRO A 67 -6.35 -4.06 -20.32
CA PRO A 67 -6.30 -4.25 -21.77
C PRO A 67 -5.01 -4.98 -22.06
N ALA A 68 -5.12 -6.14 -22.72
CA ALA A 68 -3.97 -7.00 -22.96
C ALA A 68 -2.85 -6.10 -23.47
N MET A 69 -1.77 -5.97 -22.69
CA MET A 69 -0.63 -5.17 -23.11
C MET A 69 -0.26 -5.69 -24.48
N ASP A 70 -0.41 -4.83 -25.48
CA ASP A 70 -0.13 -5.16 -26.87
C ASP A 70 1.25 -5.83 -26.90
N PRO A 71 1.35 -7.12 -27.30
CA PRO A 71 2.61 -7.84 -27.24
C PRO A 71 3.71 -7.14 -28.04
N GLU A 72 3.35 -6.31 -29.04
CA GLU A 72 4.28 -5.47 -29.80
C GLU A 72 4.85 -4.28 -29.01
N LYS A 73 4.25 -3.91 -27.87
CA LYS A 73 4.67 -2.80 -27.01
C LYS A 73 5.45 -3.23 -25.77
N ARG A 74 5.75 -4.52 -25.61
CA ARG A 74 6.62 -4.99 -24.53
C ARG A 74 8.05 -4.56 -24.84
N ARG A 75 8.60 -3.72 -23.98
CA ARG A 75 10.02 -3.36 -24.03
C ARG A 75 10.87 -4.60 -23.82
N GLU A 76 11.86 -4.78 -24.68
CA GLU A 76 12.79 -5.90 -24.56
C GLU A 76 13.68 -5.72 -23.32
N PRO A 77 14.10 -6.81 -22.65
CA PRO A 77 14.98 -6.72 -21.47
C PRO A 77 16.25 -5.89 -21.72
N GLY A 78 16.81 -5.95 -22.94
CA GLY A 78 17.95 -5.14 -23.36
C GLY A 78 17.64 -3.64 -23.39
N GLU A 79 16.49 -3.23 -23.93
CA GLU A 79 16.07 -1.81 -23.97
C GLU A 79 15.88 -1.24 -22.56
N ILE A 80 15.29 -2.04 -21.66
CA ILE A 80 15.12 -1.65 -20.24
C ILE A 80 16.48 -1.48 -19.58
N ALA A 81 17.43 -2.37 -19.89
CA ALA A 81 18.77 -2.28 -19.33
C ALA A 81 19.58 -1.10 -19.89
N ASP A 82 19.41 -0.77 -21.19
CA ASP A 82 19.98 0.43 -21.82
C ASP A 82 19.46 1.71 -21.18
N ASP A 83 18.13 1.83 -21.02
CA ASP A 83 17.50 2.95 -20.31
C ASP A 83 18.04 3.08 -18.88
N GLY A 84 18.17 1.94 -18.18
CA GLY A 84 18.73 1.86 -16.84
C GLY A 84 20.17 2.36 -16.78
N ARG A 85 21.04 1.96 -17.72
CA ARG A 85 22.42 2.45 -17.81
C ARG A 85 22.46 3.96 -18.01
N GLY A 86 21.60 4.50 -18.88
CA GLY A 86 21.50 5.94 -19.12
C GLY A 86 21.04 6.73 -17.90
N ILE A 87 20.17 6.16 -17.06
CA ILE A 87 19.80 6.76 -15.77
C ILE A 87 20.97 6.74 -14.79
N VAL A 88 21.64 5.60 -14.64
CA VAL A 88 22.80 5.48 -13.73
C VAL A 88 23.91 6.47 -14.10
N GLY A 89 24.21 6.62 -15.38
CA GLY A 89 25.21 7.60 -15.85
C GLY A 89 24.87 9.03 -15.41
N ARG A 90 23.64 9.49 -15.66
CA ARG A 90 23.20 10.83 -15.23
C ARG A 90 23.25 11.01 -13.71
N MET A 91 22.91 9.97 -12.94
CA MET A 91 23.01 10.03 -11.48
C MET A 91 24.46 10.09 -10.99
N LEU A 92 25.41 9.47 -11.70
CA LEU A 92 26.84 9.61 -11.41
C LEU A 92 27.35 11.03 -11.71
N ASP A 93 26.91 11.63 -12.82
CA ASP A 93 27.27 13.02 -13.17
C ASP A 93 26.73 14.02 -12.12
N GLU A 94 25.50 13.80 -11.64
CA GLU A 94 24.92 14.59 -10.56
C GLU A 94 25.70 14.42 -9.25
N LEU A 95 26.06 13.17 -8.91
CA LEU A 95 26.83 12.88 -7.71
C LEU A 95 28.23 13.50 -7.74
N ASP A 96 28.87 13.53 -8.91
CA ASP A 96 30.13 14.23 -9.15
C ASP A 96 29.96 15.74 -8.92
N THR A 97 28.96 16.35 -9.55
CA THR A 97 28.64 17.78 -9.39
C THR A 97 28.43 18.16 -7.92
N ILE A 98 27.64 17.37 -7.18
CA ILE A 98 27.38 17.59 -5.75
C ILE A 98 28.66 17.42 -4.93
N THR A 99 29.55 16.51 -5.34
CA THR A 99 30.83 16.29 -4.66
C THR A 99 31.79 17.45 -4.89
N SER A 100 31.85 18.01 -6.11
CA SER A 100 32.70 19.16 -6.43
C SER A 100 32.23 20.44 -5.75
N ARG A 101 30.91 20.63 -5.62
CA ARG A 101 30.31 21.83 -4.99
C ARG A 101 30.00 21.66 -3.52
N ARG A 102 30.68 20.74 -2.84
CA ARG A 102 30.37 20.40 -1.44
C ARG A 102 30.48 21.61 -0.52
N GLY A 103 31.57 22.37 -0.58
CA GLY A 103 31.78 23.53 0.29
C GLY A 103 30.68 24.58 0.11
N GLU A 104 30.37 24.95 -1.13
CA GLU A 104 29.29 25.90 -1.44
C GLU A 104 27.93 25.43 -0.90
N LEU A 105 27.66 24.12 -0.95
CA LEU A 105 26.44 23.55 -0.38
C LEU A 105 26.41 23.62 1.14
N GLU A 106 27.55 23.42 1.80
CA GLU A 106 27.66 23.55 3.26
C GLU A 106 27.46 25.02 3.68
N ASP A 107 28.09 25.96 2.98
CA ASP A 107 27.94 27.39 3.24
C ASP A 107 26.47 27.84 3.08
N MET A 108 25.79 27.41 2.01
CA MET A 108 24.36 27.70 1.82
C MET A 108 23.48 27.08 2.91
N ILE A 109 23.82 25.90 3.43
CA ILE A 109 23.10 25.27 4.54
C ILE A 109 23.29 26.08 5.82
N VAL A 110 24.51 26.52 6.11
CA VAL A 110 24.81 27.37 7.28
C VAL A 110 24.00 28.65 7.21
N ASP A 111 24.06 29.37 6.09
CA ASP A 111 23.33 30.63 5.90
C ASP A 111 21.80 30.44 5.99
N ALA A 112 21.25 29.39 5.38
CA ALA A 112 19.81 29.14 5.36
C ALA A 112 19.23 28.62 6.69
N THR A 113 20.10 28.25 7.63
CA THR A 113 19.74 27.80 8.97
C THR A 113 20.25 28.74 10.06
N ASP A 114 20.77 29.91 9.68
CA ASP A 114 21.18 30.91 10.66
C ASP A 114 19.96 31.43 11.43
N GLY A 115 20.09 31.50 12.76
CA GLY A 115 19.01 31.90 13.67
C GLY A 115 17.93 30.84 13.93
N ASP A 116 18.07 29.60 13.44
CA ASP A 116 17.21 28.49 13.88
C ASP A 116 17.33 28.30 15.41
N GLU A 117 16.23 27.96 16.08
CA GLU A 117 16.19 27.78 17.55
C GLU A 117 17.09 26.62 18.03
N ASP A 118 17.31 25.64 17.16
CA ASP A 118 18.17 24.48 17.39
C ASP A 118 18.89 24.04 16.09
N ASP A 119 19.85 23.13 16.25
CA ASP A 119 20.67 22.62 15.15
C ASP A 119 20.01 21.47 14.36
N ALA A 120 18.81 21.02 14.71
CA ALA A 120 18.27 19.78 14.17
C ALA A 120 18.06 19.84 12.64
N ARG A 121 17.61 20.99 12.14
CA ARG A 121 17.44 21.23 10.71
C ARG A 121 18.79 21.30 9.99
N ARG A 122 19.76 22.02 10.55
CA ARG A 122 21.14 22.13 10.03
C ARG A 122 21.80 20.76 9.94
N ASP A 123 21.74 19.99 11.02
CA ASP A 123 22.32 18.65 11.10
C ASP A 123 21.73 17.69 10.06
N ALA A 124 20.42 17.73 9.87
CA ALA A 124 19.75 16.92 8.85
C ALA A 124 20.23 17.26 7.43
N MET A 125 20.37 18.56 7.13
CA MET A 125 20.87 19.02 5.83
C MET A 125 22.35 18.68 5.63
N MET A 126 23.21 18.95 6.62
CA MET A 126 24.64 18.61 6.60
C MET A 126 24.85 17.10 6.44
N LYS A 127 24.03 16.28 7.10
CA LYS A 127 24.07 14.82 6.95
C LYS A 127 23.74 14.38 5.52
N ALA A 128 22.72 14.97 4.90
CA ALA A 128 22.34 14.66 3.52
C ALA A 128 23.48 14.96 2.52
N VAL A 129 24.25 16.02 2.80
CA VAL A 129 25.44 16.36 2.03
C VAL A 129 26.71 15.67 2.55
N SER A 130 26.67 14.79 3.53
CA SER A 130 27.90 14.19 4.07
C SER A 130 28.62 13.24 3.09
N LEU A 131 29.94 13.05 3.27
CA LEU A 131 30.72 12.08 2.48
C LEU A 131 30.18 10.63 2.61
N PRO A 132 29.82 10.13 3.80
CA PRO A 132 29.28 8.78 3.95
C PRO A 132 28.00 8.55 3.14
N VAL A 133 27.09 9.52 3.10
CA VAL A 133 25.86 9.42 2.31
C VAL A 133 26.19 9.34 0.82
N ARG A 134 27.07 10.22 0.33
CA ARG A 134 27.50 10.20 -1.08
C ARG A 134 28.20 8.90 -1.48
N ALA A 135 29.12 8.40 -0.65
CA ALA A 135 29.82 7.15 -0.90
C ALA A 135 28.84 5.97 -0.97
N LYS A 136 27.81 5.96 -0.11
CA LYS A 136 26.75 4.94 -0.16
C LYS A 136 25.93 5.03 -1.45
N THR A 137 25.56 6.25 -1.89
CA THR A 137 24.89 6.46 -3.18
C THR A 137 25.73 5.92 -4.34
N MET A 138 27.04 6.22 -4.37
CA MET A 138 27.96 5.68 -5.38
C MET A 138 27.98 4.15 -5.40
N GLN A 139 28.05 3.51 -4.23
CA GLN A 139 28.01 2.04 -4.13
C GLN A 139 26.69 1.46 -4.66
N THR A 140 25.56 2.08 -4.35
CA THR A 140 24.25 1.66 -4.85
C THR A 140 24.16 1.80 -6.37
N LEU A 141 24.66 2.89 -6.94
CA LEU A 141 24.71 3.10 -8.40
C LEU A 141 25.62 2.07 -9.09
N ALA A 142 26.78 1.77 -8.51
CA ALA A 142 27.69 0.75 -9.04
C ALA A 142 27.05 -0.65 -9.02
N LEU A 143 26.31 -0.98 -7.96
CA LEU A 143 25.57 -2.24 -7.87
C LEU A 143 24.45 -2.30 -8.91
N ALA A 144 23.69 -1.23 -9.09
CA ALA A 144 22.65 -1.15 -10.11
C ALA A 144 23.23 -1.35 -11.52
N LEU A 145 24.35 -0.69 -11.83
CA LEU A 145 25.04 -0.85 -13.10
C LEU A 145 25.50 -2.29 -13.34
N LYS A 146 26.07 -2.94 -12.31
CA LYS A 146 26.44 -4.35 -12.38
C LYS A 146 25.24 -5.24 -12.71
N THR A 147 24.13 -5.08 -12.00
CA THR A 147 22.92 -5.88 -12.23
C THR A 147 22.35 -5.67 -13.63
N LEU A 148 22.36 -4.42 -14.14
CA LEU A 148 21.90 -4.12 -15.50
C LEU A 148 22.79 -4.78 -16.56
N ASN A 149 24.11 -4.82 -16.34
CA ASN A 149 25.05 -5.48 -17.25
C ASN A 149 24.88 -7.00 -17.26
N GLU A 150 24.64 -7.62 -16.08
CA GLU A 150 24.36 -9.05 -15.96
C GLU A 150 23.04 -9.43 -16.63
N ALA A 151 21.99 -8.62 -16.49
CA ALA A 151 20.68 -8.84 -17.11
C ALA A 151 20.67 -8.67 -18.64
N SER A 152 21.69 -8.00 -19.20
CA SER A 152 21.85 -7.78 -20.65
C SER A 152 22.80 -8.77 -21.31
N ALA A 153 23.40 -9.69 -20.55
CA ALA A 153 24.33 -10.67 -21.09
C ALA A 153 23.58 -11.70 -21.97
N PRO A 154 24.15 -12.09 -23.13
CA PRO A 154 23.52 -13.04 -24.06
C PRO A 154 23.40 -14.45 -23.47
#